data_AF-A0A9W9LHX5-F1
#
_entry.id   AF-A0A9W9LHX5-F1
#
_cell.length_a   1.000
_cell.length_b   1.000
_cell.length_c   1.000
_cell.angle_alpha   90.00
_cell.angle_beta   90.00
_cell.angle_gamma   90.00
#
_symmetry.space_group_name_H-M   'P 1'
#
loop_
_entity.id
_entity.type
_entity.pdbx_description
1 polymer ?
#
loop_
_entity_poly.entity_id
_entity_poly.type
_entity_poly.pdbx_seq_one_letter_code
_entity_poly.pdbx_strand_id
1 'polypeptide(L)'
;MPSLAGKPITQNGLGLMRMTLKGDVVSDEKAFPVLKAALAASVNVWNGADFYGTTDCNSLHLMKRYFTAYPEDAEKVVLTIKSGIADMNTFAMDGSPAAIRGFVDRANTILDGKKKLDLFGLGRVDKKVPIEDSVRALGDLVAEGKIGGIQMSEVSADTIRRAAKVAKIDMVEAEISLWATDVFENGVAETCAELGITMVAHSPLGAGMLTGQIKSPDDLPVNDYHRIFPRFQPENFAVNVQLVEKLKAIATQKGCTPAQLALSWVKAQSTLPRMPVIVPVAGARSEERIRENATEVTLSAEDLREIKAVLDSFPVVGGRYPAEAATLLEY
;
A
#
# COMPACT_ATOMS: atom_id res chain seq x y z
N MET A 1 -4.46 18.06 10.48
CA MET A 1 -4.84 16.80 9.79
C MET A 1 -3.74 16.48 8.80
N PRO A 2 -3.36 15.19 8.64
CA PRO A 2 -2.37 14.79 7.66
C PRO A 2 -2.84 15.14 6.24
N SER A 3 -1.89 15.31 5.31
CA SER A 3 -2.18 15.62 3.92
C SER A 3 -1.22 14.90 2.96
N LEU A 4 -1.69 14.63 1.75
CA LEU A 4 -0.92 14.08 0.64
C LEU A 4 -1.14 14.96 -0.59
N ALA A 5 -0.06 15.41 -1.23
CA ALA A 5 -0.11 16.38 -2.34
C ALA A 5 -0.98 17.61 -2.03
N GLY A 6 -0.93 18.09 -0.77
CA GLY A 6 -1.72 19.23 -0.30
C GLY A 6 -3.21 18.95 -0.05
N LYS A 7 -3.68 17.72 -0.29
CA LYS A 7 -5.07 17.31 -0.02
C LYS A 7 -5.20 16.68 1.37
N PRO A 8 -6.24 17.03 2.15
CA PRO A 8 -6.45 16.45 3.47
C PRO A 8 -6.76 14.95 3.35
N ILE A 9 -6.15 14.16 4.22
CA ILE A 9 -6.39 12.71 4.30
C ILE A 9 -6.83 12.29 5.69
N THR A 10 -7.55 11.18 5.75
CA THR A 10 -7.63 10.38 6.97
C THR A 10 -6.49 9.38 7.00
N GLN A 11 -6.30 8.71 8.15
CA GLN A 11 -5.34 7.60 8.25
C GLN A 11 -5.94 6.27 7.76
N ASN A 12 -7.01 6.29 6.96
CA ASN A 12 -7.60 5.07 6.39
C ASN A 12 -7.51 5.10 4.87
N GLY A 13 -6.85 4.08 4.30
CA GLY A 13 -6.70 3.91 2.87
C GLY A 13 -7.29 2.60 2.33
N LEU A 14 -7.53 2.58 1.03
CA LEU A 14 -8.05 1.42 0.29
C LEU A 14 -7.06 0.99 -0.80
N GLY A 15 -6.65 -0.29 -0.76
CA GLY A 15 -5.89 -0.90 -1.84
C GLY A 15 -6.79 -1.40 -2.96
N LEU A 16 -6.53 -0.99 -4.21
CA LEU A 16 -7.38 -1.29 -5.36
C LEU A 16 -7.06 -2.61 -6.08
N MET A 17 -5.90 -3.23 -5.80
CA MET A 17 -5.41 -4.43 -6.53
C MET A 17 -6.45 -5.55 -6.63
N ARG A 18 -7.15 -5.85 -5.53
CA ARG A 18 -8.10 -6.97 -5.46
C ARG A 18 -9.41 -6.72 -6.21
N MET A 19 -9.62 -5.52 -6.74
CA MET A 19 -10.78 -5.22 -7.60
C MET A 19 -10.49 -5.43 -9.09
N THR A 20 -9.21 -5.42 -9.49
CA THR A 20 -8.80 -5.41 -10.91
C THR A 20 -7.84 -6.55 -11.26
N LEU A 21 -7.67 -7.53 -10.37
CA LEU A 21 -6.77 -8.65 -10.58
C LEU A 21 -7.16 -9.46 -11.84
N LYS A 22 -6.18 -9.77 -12.69
CA LYS A 22 -6.38 -10.54 -13.91
C LYS A 22 -7.04 -11.90 -13.59
N GLY A 23 -8.16 -12.19 -14.25
CA GLY A 23 -8.95 -13.42 -14.03
C GLY A 23 -9.91 -13.38 -12.85
N ASP A 24 -9.92 -12.31 -12.04
CA ASP A 24 -10.78 -12.13 -10.87
C ASP A 24 -11.22 -10.65 -10.72
N VAL A 25 -11.60 -10.04 -11.85
CA VAL A 25 -12.05 -8.64 -11.90
C VAL A 25 -13.42 -8.51 -11.22
N VAL A 26 -13.58 -7.53 -10.34
CA VAL A 26 -14.88 -7.20 -9.74
C VAL A 26 -15.68 -6.36 -10.74
N SER A 27 -16.92 -6.75 -11.01
CA SER A 27 -17.83 -5.95 -11.84
C SER A 27 -18.14 -4.59 -11.20
N ASP A 28 -18.43 -3.57 -12.01
CA ASP A 28 -18.77 -2.24 -11.51
C ASP A 28 -19.96 -2.26 -10.54
N GLU A 29 -20.98 -3.09 -10.82
CA GLU A 29 -22.14 -3.32 -9.94
C GLU A 29 -21.74 -3.71 -8.51
N LYS A 30 -20.65 -4.46 -8.36
CA LYS A 30 -20.13 -4.90 -7.06
C LYS A 30 -19.05 -3.96 -6.51
N ALA A 31 -18.22 -3.38 -7.37
CA ALA A 31 -17.12 -2.52 -6.96
C ALA A 31 -17.61 -1.14 -6.48
N PHE A 32 -18.59 -0.55 -7.17
CA PHE A 32 -19.04 0.81 -6.89
C PHE A 32 -19.66 0.96 -5.49
N PRO A 33 -20.53 0.05 -5.00
CA PRO A 33 -21.01 0.09 -3.62
C PRO A 33 -19.87 0.04 -2.59
N VAL A 34 -18.82 -0.75 -2.84
CA VAL A 34 -17.64 -0.83 -1.95
C VAL A 34 -16.88 0.49 -1.93
N LEU A 35 -16.69 1.12 -3.09
CA LEU A 35 -16.05 2.44 -3.19
C LEU A 35 -16.88 3.55 -2.53
N LYS A 36 -18.22 3.53 -2.68
CA LYS A 36 -19.11 4.46 -1.95
C LYS A 36 -19.06 4.23 -0.43
N ALA A 37 -19.02 2.98 0.01
CA ALA A 37 -18.86 2.65 1.42
C ALA A 37 -17.50 3.13 1.97
N ALA A 38 -16.44 3.07 1.15
CA ALA A 38 -15.12 3.58 1.53
C ALA A 38 -15.18 5.09 1.82
N LEU A 39 -15.78 5.88 0.93
CA LEU A 39 -15.98 7.31 1.15
C LEU A 39 -16.88 7.60 2.36
N ALA A 40 -17.97 6.86 2.53
CA ALA A 40 -18.86 7.02 3.68
C ALA A 40 -18.15 6.73 5.01
N ALA A 41 -17.20 5.79 5.01
CA ALA A 41 -16.35 5.47 6.15
C ALA A 41 -15.08 6.35 6.24
N SER A 42 -15.02 7.46 5.49
CA SER A 42 -13.88 8.38 5.43
C SER A 42 -12.55 7.72 5.03
N VAL A 43 -12.59 6.64 4.25
CA VAL A 43 -11.42 5.99 3.65
C VAL A 43 -11.12 6.69 2.32
N ASN A 44 -10.23 7.68 2.35
CA ASN A 44 -10.07 8.62 1.24
C ASN A 44 -8.71 8.58 0.53
N VAL A 45 -7.78 7.74 0.96
CA VAL A 45 -6.54 7.45 0.23
C VAL A 45 -6.73 6.17 -0.59
N TRP A 46 -6.89 6.29 -1.90
CA TRP A 46 -7.13 5.14 -2.79
C TRP A 46 -5.88 4.83 -3.57
N ASN A 47 -5.29 3.67 -3.26
CA ASN A 47 -3.98 3.27 -3.75
C ASN A 47 -4.08 2.17 -4.80
N GLY A 48 -3.61 2.47 -6.00
CA GLY A 48 -3.65 1.58 -7.16
C GLY A 48 -2.33 1.52 -7.92
N ALA A 49 -2.38 0.82 -9.05
CA ALA A 49 -1.30 0.74 -10.01
C ALA A 49 -1.85 0.49 -11.42
N ASP A 50 -1.09 0.88 -12.44
CA ASP A 50 -1.42 0.54 -13.84
C ASP A 50 -1.09 -0.93 -14.19
N PHE A 51 -0.25 -1.59 -13.39
CA PHE A 51 0.05 -3.01 -13.50
C PHE A 51 -0.86 -3.91 -12.63
N TYR A 52 -1.84 -3.34 -11.90
CA TYR A 52 -2.85 -4.13 -11.19
C TYR A 52 -3.97 -4.56 -12.13
N GLY A 53 -3.70 -5.58 -12.95
CA GLY A 53 -4.67 -6.12 -13.91
C GLY A 53 -4.06 -6.25 -15.29
N THR A 54 -4.83 -5.94 -16.33
CA THR A 54 -4.37 -5.91 -17.73
C THR A 54 -4.22 -4.47 -18.22
N THR A 55 -3.63 -4.30 -19.40
CA THR A 55 -3.49 -2.98 -20.05
C THR A 55 -4.82 -2.25 -20.22
N ASP A 56 -5.91 -2.97 -20.41
CA ASP A 56 -7.26 -2.41 -20.64
C ASP A 56 -8.17 -2.51 -19.41
N CYS A 57 -7.70 -3.12 -18.33
CA CYS A 57 -8.47 -3.30 -17.10
C CYS A 57 -7.55 -3.36 -15.88
N ASN A 58 -7.19 -2.17 -15.39
CA ASN A 58 -6.40 -1.97 -14.18
C ASN A 58 -7.04 -0.91 -13.27
N SER A 59 -6.34 -0.49 -12.21
CA SER A 59 -6.86 0.50 -11.26
C SER A 59 -7.32 1.79 -11.93
N LEU A 60 -6.59 2.30 -12.94
CA LEU A 60 -6.97 3.53 -13.65
C LEU A 60 -8.31 3.38 -14.39
N HIS A 61 -8.55 2.23 -15.01
CA HIS A 61 -9.80 1.96 -15.72
C HIS A 61 -10.99 1.88 -14.76
N LEU A 62 -10.81 1.22 -13.61
CA LEU A 62 -11.83 1.19 -12.55
C LEU A 62 -12.14 2.61 -12.06
N MET A 63 -11.11 3.43 -11.81
CA MET A 63 -11.28 4.82 -11.37
C MET A 63 -11.97 5.67 -12.44
N LYS A 64 -11.61 5.53 -13.72
CA LYS A 64 -12.28 6.21 -14.83
C LYS A 64 -13.78 5.93 -14.82
N ARG A 65 -14.16 4.64 -14.77
CA ARG A 65 -15.58 4.23 -14.79
C ARG A 65 -16.32 4.72 -13.55
N TYR A 66 -15.72 4.58 -12.37
CA TYR A 66 -16.33 5.04 -11.12
C TYR A 66 -16.57 6.56 -11.10
N PHE A 67 -15.56 7.38 -11.39
CA PHE A 67 -15.71 8.84 -11.39
C PHE A 67 -16.49 9.38 -12.58
N THR A 68 -16.70 8.58 -13.64
CA THR A 68 -17.70 8.89 -14.66
C THR A 68 -19.12 8.74 -14.11
N ALA A 69 -19.37 7.70 -13.31
CA ALA A 69 -20.67 7.46 -12.69
C ALA A 69 -20.95 8.39 -11.50
N TYR A 70 -19.91 8.76 -10.74
CA TYR A 70 -19.98 9.58 -9.52
C TYR A 70 -18.94 10.72 -9.54
N PRO A 71 -19.09 11.72 -10.43
CA PRO A 71 -18.12 12.80 -10.57
C PRO A 71 -17.96 13.64 -9.29
N GLU A 72 -19.00 13.72 -8.46
CA GLU A 72 -18.98 14.45 -7.19
C GLU A 72 -18.02 13.86 -6.14
N ASP A 73 -17.58 12.62 -6.34
CA ASP A 73 -16.66 11.92 -5.43
C ASP A 73 -15.19 12.12 -5.79
N ALA A 74 -14.88 12.62 -6.99
CA ALA A 74 -13.51 12.73 -7.49
C ALA A 74 -12.60 13.61 -6.62
N GLU A 75 -13.12 14.72 -6.08
CA GLU A 75 -12.35 15.62 -5.20
C GLU A 75 -12.29 15.14 -3.74
N LYS A 76 -13.11 14.16 -3.36
CA LYS A 76 -13.10 13.57 -2.01
C LYS A 76 -12.00 12.52 -1.86
N VAL A 77 -11.48 12.01 -2.97
CA VAL A 77 -10.46 10.95 -3.01
C VAL A 77 -9.08 11.53 -3.31
N VAL A 78 -8.07 11.07 -2.58
CA VAL A 78 -6.66 11.17 -2.95
C VAL A 78 -6.26 9.88 -3.66
N LEU A 79 -6.09 9.95 -4.98
CA LEU A 79 -5.72 8.83 -5.84
C LEU A 79 -4.20 8.73 -6.00
N THR A 80 -3.62 7.60 -5.60
CA THR A 80 -2.20 7.31 -5.72
C THR A 80 -1.99 6.16 -6.71
N ILE A 81 -1.18 6.35 -7.76
CA ILE A 81 -0.94 5.34 -8.80
C ILE A 81 0.55 5.03 -8.92
N LYS A 82 0.90 3.76 -8.73
CA LYS A 82 2.22 3.21 -9.04
C LYS A 82 2.29 2.77 -10.50
N SER A 83 3.46 2.94 -11.10
CA SER A 83 3.73 2.55 -12.49
C SER A 83 5.21 2.14 -12.68
N GLY A 84 5.70 2.11 -13.91
CA GLY A 84 7.13 1.93 -14.22
C GLY A 84 7.52 0.55 -14.74
N ILE A 85 6.62 -0.43 -14.72
CA ILE A 85 6.91 -1.75 -15.30
C ILE A 85 6.82 -1.63 -16.83
N ALA A 86 7.96 -1.79 -17.50
CA ALA A 86 8.08 -1.75 -18.95
C ALA A 86 7.77 -3.11 -19.59
N ASP A 87 8.08 -4.21 -18.89
CA ASP A 87 7.75 -5.58 -19.32
C ASP A 87 7.22 -6.39 -18.13
N MET A 88 5.95 -6.78 -18.21
CA MET A 88 5.27 -7.56 -17.18
C MET A 88 5.73 -9.00 -17.08
N ASN A 89 6.40 -9.56 -18.09
CA ASN A 89 6.90 -10.94 -18.04
C ASN A 89 8.20 -11.03 -17.23
N THR A 90 9.03 -10.00 -17.33
CA THR A 90 10.34 -9.92 -16.64
C THR A 90 10.30 -9.01 -15.41
N PHE A 91 9.19 -8.31 -15.18
CA PHE A 91 9.07 -7.22 -14.21
C PHE A 91 10.16 -6.14 -14.37
N ALA A 92 10.63 -5.94 -15.60
CA ALA A 92 11.64 -4.94 -15.91
C ALA A 92 11.07 -3.54 -15.66
N MET A 93 11.80 -2.74 -14.87
CA MET A 93 11.50 -1.34 -14.64
C MET A 93 12.12 -0.48 -15.74
N ASP A 94 11.46 0.64 -16.06
CA ASP A 94 12.04 1.73 -16.85
C ASP A 94 11.79 3.06 -16.11
N GLY A 95 12.84 3.52 -15.43
CA GLY A 95 12.85 4.77 -14.68
C GLY A 95 13.33 5.97 -15.49
N SER A 96 13.53 5.83 -16.82
CA SER A 96 14.05 6.91 -17.63
C SER A 96 13.07 8.09 -17.72
N PRO A 97 13.55 9.34 -17.83
CA PRO A 97 12.68 10.51 -17.95
C PRO A 97 11.62 10.41 -19.06
N ALA A 98 12.00 9.83 -20.20
CA ALA A 98 11.10 9.62 -21.33
C ALA A 98 10.00 8.61 -21.02
N ALA A 99 10.35 7.48 -20.39
CA ALA A 99 9.38 6.46 -20.02
C ALA A 99 8.41 6.97 -18.95
N ILE A 100 8.91 7.66 -17.91
CA ILE A 100 8.10 8.28 -16.84
C ILE A 100 7.02 9.19 -17.43
N ARG A 101 7.41 10.10 -18.34
CA ARG A 101 6.44 10.95 -19.04
C ARG A 101 5.41 10.12 -19.82
N GLY A 102 5.85 9.10 -20.53
CA GLY A 102 4.97 8.17 -21.25
C GLY A 102 3.98 7.45 -20.33
N PHE A 103 4.41 7.00 -19.15
CA PHE A 103 3.53 6.35 -18.17
C PHE A 103 2.47 7.33 -17.64
N VAL A 104 2.86 8.56 -17.29
CA VAL A 104 1.92 9.61 -16.82
C VAL A 104 0.93 10.00 -17.92
N ASP A 105 1.40 10.19 -19.15
CA ASP A 105 0.55 10.56 -20.28
C ASP A 105 -0.47 9.46 -20.59
N ARG A 106 -0.07 8.18 -20.54
CA ARG A 106 -1.00 7.05 -20.65
C ARG A 106 -2.02 7.04 -19.52
N ALA A 107 -1.57 7.21 -18.27
CA ALA A 107 -2.47 7.19 -17.12
C ALA A 107 -3.52 8.32 -17.18
N ASN A 108 -3.10 9.53 -17.54
CA ASN A 108 -4.01 10.66 -17.75
C ASN A 108 -4.96 10.46 -18.93
N THR A 109 -4.49 9.83 -20.01
CA THR A 109 -5.35 9.48 -21.17
C THR A 109 -6.43 8.48 -20.77
N ILE A 110 -6.08 7.46 -19.98
CA ILE A 110 -7.05 6.48 -19.47
C ILE A 110 -8.09 7.17 -18.59
N LEU A 111 -7.64 8.00 -17.63
CA LEU A 111 -8.54 8.72 -16.71
C LEU A 111 -9.41 9.76 -17.39
N ASP A 112 -9.00 10.28 -18.56
CA ASP A 112 -9.84 11.06 -19.47
C ASP A 112 -10.54 12.25 -18.78
N GLY A 113 -9.76 12.95 -17.95
CA GLY A 113 -10.20 14.11 -17.18
C GLY A 113 -11.20 13.81 -16.05
N LYS A 114 -11.63 12.56 -15.84
CA LYS A 114 -12.60 12.18 -14.79
C LYS A 114 -12.01 12.24 -13.39
N LYS A 115 -10.69 12.08 -13.29
CA LYS A 115 -9.93 12.20 -12.04
C LYS A 115 -8.50 12.62 -12.36
N LYS A 116 -7.97 13.57 -11.61
CA LYS A 116 -6.54 13.90 -11.63
C LYS A 116 -5.75 12.87 -10.83
N LEU A 117 -4.55 12.56 -11.29
CA LEU A 117 -3.55 11.81 -10.52
C LEU A 117 -3.06 12.70 -9.38
N ASP A 118 -3.46 12.40 -8.14
CA ASP A 118 -3.00 13.20 -6.99
C ASP A 118 -1.55 12.85 -6.65
N LEU A 119 -1.20 11.56 -6.65
CA LEU A 119 0.19 11.11 -6.57
C LEU A 119 0.51 10.07 -7.64
N PHE A 120 1.72 10.17 -8.19
CA PHE A 120 2.23 9.22 -9.16
C PHE A 120 3.71 8.92 -8.87
N GLY A 121 4.13 7.69 -9.17
CA GLY A 121 5.53 7.31 -9.06
C GLY A 121 5.79 5.87 -9.47
N LEU A 122 7.06 5.48 -9.41
CA LEU A 122 7.48 4.14 -9.77
C LEU A 122 7.15 3.15 -8.65
N GLY A 123 6.66 1.97 -9.02
CA GLY A 123 6.39 0.89 -8.09
C GLY A 123 7.66 0.24 -7.53
N ARG A 124 8.79 0.38 -8.21
CA ARG A 124 10.13 -0.07 -7.79
C ARG A 124 11.19 0.87 -8.38
N VAL A 125 12.40 0.86 -7.84
CA VAL A 125 13.52 1.61 -8.40
C VAL A 125 14.07 0.88 -9.62
N ASP A 126 14.28 1.62 -10.70
CA ASP A 126 15.06 1.12 -11.83
C ASP A 126 16.54 1.24 -11.52
N LYS A 127 17.21 0.10 -11.33
CA LYS A 127 18.64 0.03 -11.01
C LYS A 127 19.56 0.55 -12.12
N LYS A 128 19.03 0.76 -13.34
CA LYS A 128 19.79 1.25 -14.49
C LYS A 128 19.75 2.78 -14.62
N VAL A 129 18.88 3.45 -13.88
CA VAL A 129 18.68 4.91 -13.96
C VAL A 129 18.97 5.53 -12.59
N PRO A 130 19.82 6.58 -12.50
CA PRO A 130 20.00 7.31 -11.26
C PRO A 130 18.65 7.83 -10.74
N ILE A 131 18.38 7.63 -9.44
CA ILE A 131 17.10 8.04 -8.85
C ILE A 131 16.82 9.54 -9.06
N GLU A 132 17.87 10.36 -9.07
CA GLU A 132 17.79 11.79 -9.31
C GLU A 132 17.18 12.14 -10.67
N ASP A 133 17.46 11.35 -11.71
CA ASP A 133 16.92 11.58 -13.06
C ASP A 133 15.44 11.23 -13.11
N SER A 134 15.04 10.12 -12.49
CA SER A 134 13.63 9.72 -12.37
C SER A 134 12.82 10.74 -11.58
N VAL A 135 13.35 11.19 -10.44
CA VAL A 135 12.68 12.14 -9.54
C VAL A 135 12.60 13.53 -10.17
N ARG A 136 13.62 13.96 -10.91
CA ARG A 136 13.58 15.21 -11.67
C ARG A 136 12.46 15.19 -12.71
N ALA A 137 12.34 14.09 -13.47
CA ALA A 137 11.27 13.93 -14.45
C ALA A 137 9.88 13.96 -13.80
N LEU A 138 9.70 13.33 -12.64
CA LEU A 138 8.46 13.41 -11.87
C LEU A 138 8.20 14.84 -11.37
N GLY A 139 9.22 15.55 -10.90
CA GLY A 139 9.15 16.95 -10.49
C GLY A 139 8.72 17.88 -11.62
N ASP A 140 9.24 17.69 -12.83
CA ASP A 140 8.82 18.45 -14.02
C ASP A 140 7.33 18.21 -14.33
N LEU A 141 6.85 16.97 -14.19
CA LEU A 141 5.44 16.63 -14.41
C LEU A 141 4.50 17.19 -13.32
N VAL A 142 5.00 17.36 -12.09
CA VAL A 142 4.29 18.13 -11.05
C VAL A 142 4.20 19.61 -11.45
N ALA A 143 5.31 20.21 -11.90
CA ALA A 143 5.33 21.61 -12.33
C ALA A 143 4.41 21.88 -13.54
N GLU A 144 4.29 20.92 -14.45
CA GLU A 144 3.34 20.94 -15.57
C GLU A 144 1.87 20.71 -15.15
N GLY A 145 1.62 20.33 -13.89
CA GLY A 145 0.29 20.02 -13.38
C GLY A 145 -0.30 18.71 -13.89
N LYS A 146 0.53 17.82 -14.46
CA LYS A 146 0.09 16.50 -14.95
C LYS A 146 -0.14 15.50 -13.82
N ILE A 147 0.54 15.70 -12.69
CA ILE A 147 0.37 14.95 -11.43
C ILE A 147 0.44 15.94 -10.25
N GLY A 148 -0.19 15.61 -9.12
CA GLY A 148 -0.24 16.49 -7.94
C GLY A 148 1.00 16.38 -7.03
N GLY A 149 1.65 15.23 -6.99
CA GLY A 149 2.75 14.94 -6.07
C GLY A 149 3.47 13.64 -6.40
N ILE A 150 4.60 13.43 -5.73
CA ILE A 150 5.53 12.33 -6.01
C ILE A 150 5.39 11.25 -4.95
N GLN A 151 5.22 10.00 -5.39
CA GLN A 151 5.37 8.83 -4.52
C GLN A 151 6.58 7.96 -4.92
N MET A 152 7.10 7.21 -3.96
CA MET A 152 8.12 6.17 -4.15
C MET A 152 7.65 4.88 -3.47
N SER A 153 8.16 3.72 -3.87
CA SER A 153 7.75 2.44 -3.27
C SER A 153 8.93 1.48 -3.11
N GLU A 154 9.01 0.83 -1.95
CA GLU A 154 10.05 -0.16 -1.61
C GLU A 154 11.49 0.37 -1.76
N VAL A 155 11.71 1.59 -1.28
CA VAL A 155 12.98 2.33 -1.37
C VAL A 155 13.68 2.43 -0.02
N SER A 156 15.00 2.34 -0.05
CA SER A 156 15.88 2.49 1.11
C SER A 156 15.95 3.93 1.61
N ALA A 157 16.42 4.10 2.85
CA ALA A 157 16.67 5.41 3.45
C ALA A 157 17.61 6.29 2.61
N ASP A 158 18.68 5.73 2.04
CA ASP A 158 19.62 6.49 1.20
C ASP A 158 18.94 7.02 -0.07
N THR A 159 18.21 6.15 -0.77
CA THR A 159 17.45 6.52 -1.97
C THR A 159 16.42 7.63 -1.67
N ILE A 160 15.71 7.55 -0.55
CA ILE A 160 14.76 8.60 -0.12
C ILE A 160 15.49 9.93 0.08
N ARG A 161 16.63 9.95 0.79
CA ARG A 161 17.40 11.17 1.06
C ARG A 161 17.94 11.80 -0.23
N ARG A 162 18.39 10.97 -1.18
CA ARG A 162 18.84 11.43 -2.50
C ARG A 162 17.70 12.03 -3.30
N ALA A 163 16.56 11.34 -3.36
CA ALA A 163 15.36 11.81 -4.05
C ALA A 163 14.85 13.15 -3.49
N ALA A 164 14.77 13.28 -2.16
CA ALA A 164 14.27 14.48 -1.49
C ALA A 164 15.15 15.73 -1.69
N LYS A 165 16.42 15.57 -2.10
CA LYS A 165 17.29 16.69 -2.51
C LYS A 165 16.92 17.25 -3.89
N VAL A 166 16.23 16.46 -4.72
CA VAL A 166 15.89 16.81 -6.10
C VAL A 166 14.50 17.43 -6.20
N ALA A 167 13.50 16.81 -5.57
CA ALA A 167 12.13 17.29 -5.55
C ALA A 167 11.43 16.89 -4.25
N LYS A 168 10.31 17.54 -3.94
CA LYS A 168 9.47 17.17 -2.80
C LYS A 168 8.89 15.76 -3.03
N ILE A 169 9.16 14.86 -2.09
CA ILE A 169 8.53 13.53 -2.04
C ILE A 169 7.35 13.64 -1.07
N ASP A 170 6.15 13.30 -1.52
CA ASP A 170 4.94 13.39 -0.70
C ASP A 170 4.67 12.08 0.05
N MET A 171 5.05 10.95 -0.54
CA MET A 171 4.71 9.62 -0.05
C MET A 171 5.78 8.57 -0.32
N VAL A 172 6.01 7.68 0.66
CA VAL A 172 6.74 6.42 0.48
C VAL A 172 5.82 5.25 0.83
N GLU A 173 5.62 4.34 -0.12
CA GLU A 173 4.89 3.09 0.10
C GLU A 173 5.85 1.97 0.50
N ALA A 174 5.54 1.28 1.59
CA ALA A 174 6.34 0.15 2.09
C ALA A 174 5.43 -0.94 2.68
N GLU A 175 5.94 -2.17 2.76
CA GLU A 175 5.26 -3.23 3.50
C GLU A 175 5.36 -2.95 5.00
N ILE A 176 4.22 -2.75 5.65
CA ILE A 176 4.16 -2.48 7.10
C ILE A 176 2.96 -3.20 7.69
N SER A 177 3.21 -4.08 8.65
CA SER A 177 2.16 -4.77 9.40
C SER A 177 2.72 -5.34 10.70
N LEU A 178 1.87 -5.96 11.52
CA LEU A 178 2.35 -6.82 12.62
C LEU A 178 3.19 -8.02 12.15
N TRP A 179 3.30 -8.23 10.83
CA TRP A 179 4.03 -9.30 10.18
C TRP A 179 5.27 -8.82 9.41
N ALA A 180 5.47 -7.50 9.32
CA ALA A 180 6.58 -6.86 8.62
C ALA A 180 6.87 -5.50 9.28
N THR A 181 7.92 -5.46 10.10
CA THR A 181 8.28 -4.29 10.93
C THR A 181 9.63 -3.70 10.58
N ASP A 182 10.32 -4.25 9.58
CA ASP A 182 11.71 -3.94 9.22
C ASP A 182 11.93 -2.45 8.94
N VAL A 183 10.91 -1.76 8.41
CA VAL A 183 10.95 -0.31 8.10
C VAL A 183 11.22 0.57 9.32
N PHE A 184 10.93 0.07 10.52
CA PHE A 184 11.15 0.80 11.78
C PHE A 184 12.58 0.68 12.28
N GLU A 185 13.37 -0.24 11.72
CA GLU A 185 14.74 -0.53 12.14
C GLU A 185 15.76 -0.27 11.03
N ASN A 186 15.35 -0.30 9.76
CA ASN A 186 16.22 -0.10 8.60
C ASN A 186 16.42 1.37 8.19
N GLY A 187 15.92 2.33 9.00
CA GLY A 187 16.05 3.77 8.78
C GLY A 187 15.04 4.40 7.81
N VAL A 188 14.18 3.61 7.15
CA VAL A 188 13.18 4.13 6.20
C VAL A 188 12.14 5.00 6.91
N ALA A 189 11.54 4.52 8.01
CA ALA A 189 10.54 5.28 8.75
C ALA A 189 11.13 6.55 9.38
N GLU A 190 12.33 6.43 9.98
CA GLU A 190 13.06 7.58 10.55
C GLU A 190 13.35 8.65 9.48
N THR A 191 13.84 8.23 8.31
CA THR A 191 14.11 9.15 7.20
C THR A 191 12.83 9.84 6.70
N CYS A 192 11.72 9.09 6.61
CA CYS A 192 10.42 9.69 6.26
C CYS A 192 9.98 10.72 7.31
N ALA A 193 10.14 10.42 8.60
CA ALA A 193 9.78 11.33 9.68
C ALA A 193 10.61 12.63 9.64
N GLU A 194 11.94 12.51 9.47
CA GLU A 194 12.85 13.65 9.37
C GLU A 194 12.51 14.58 8.20
N LEU A 195 12.11 14.02 7.07
CA LEU A 195 11.81 14.75 5.84
C LEU A 195 10.33 15.16 5.72
N GLY A 196 9.49 14.81 6.69
CA GLY A 196 8.06 15.11 6.67
C GLY A 196 7.29 14.35 5.58
N ILE A 197 7.75 13.16 5.20
CA ILE A 197 7.15 12.30 4.18
C ILE A 197 6.14 11.36 4.84
N THR A 198 4.94 11.27 4.26
CA THR A 198 3.91 10.32 4.73
C THR A 198 4.24 8.92 4.23
N MET A 199 4.08 7.91 5.08
CA MET A 199 4.18 6.52 4.68
C MET A 199 2.81 5.92 4.38
N VAL A 200 2.73 5.10 3.35
CA VAL A 200 1.58 4.25 3.08
C VAL A 200 1.98 2.79 3.27
N ALA A 201 1.24 2.10 4.13
CA ALA A 201 1.49 0.71 4.47
C ALA A 201 0.71 -0.20 3.52
N HIS A 202 1.40 -0.81 2.56
CA HIS A 202 0.82 -1.89 1.77
C HIS A 202 0.89 -3.21 2.54
N SER A 203 0.01 -4.13 2.15
CA SER A 203 -0.18 -5.42 2.84
C SER A 203 -0.36 -5.33 4.37
N PRO A 204 -1.13 -4.36 4.91
CA PRO A 204 -1.19 -4.10 6.36
C PRO A 204 -1.83 -5.23 7.17
N LEU A 205 -2.47 -6.19 6.49
CA LEU A 205 -3.05 -7.40 7.07
C LEU A 205 -2.18 -8.65 6.83
N GLY A 206 -0.89 -8.48 6.51
CA GLY A 206 0.04 -9.58 6.27
C GLY A 206 -0.41 -10.49 5.13
N ALA A 207 -0.81 -9.89 4.02
CA ALA A 207 -1.43 -10.59 2.89
C ALA A 207 -2.69 -11.42 3.26
N GLY A 208 -3.36 -11.09 4.36
CA GLY A 208 -4.54 -11.81 4.85
C GLY A 208 -4.25 -12.70 6.06
N MET A 209 -2.96 -12.99 6.34
CA MET A 209 -2.54 -13.81 7.49
C MET A 209 -3.03 -13.22 8.82
N LEU A 210 -2.99 -11.89 8.98
CA LEU A 210 -3.40 -11.19 10.20
C LEU A 210 -4.92 -11.07 10.37
N THR A 211 -5.73 -11.65 9.47
CA THR A 211 -7.19 -11.73 9.66
C THR A 211 -7.60 -12.91 10.55
N GLY A 212 -6.68 -13.86 10.80
CA GLY A 212 -6.96 -15.09 11.55
C GLY A 212 -7.86 -16.09 10.81
N GLN A 213 -8.14 -15.86 9.51
CA GLN A 213 -8.95 -16.75 8.67
C GLN A 213 -8.12 -17.86 7.99
N ILE A 214 -6.84 -17.60 7.72
CA ILE A 214 -5.91 -18.59 7.15
C ILE A 214 -5.28 -19.35 8.31
N LYS A 215 -5.77 -20.57 8.58
CA LYS A 215 -5.32 -21.44 9.68
C LYS A 215 -4.43 -22.56 9.19
N SER A 216 -4.52 -22.90 7.92
CA SER A 216 -3.69 -23.88 7.21
C SER A 216 -3.41 -23.39 5.78
N PRO A 217 -2.28 -23.79 5.15
CA PRO A 217 -2.09 -23.62 3.71
C PRO A 217 -3.21 -24.23 2.85
N ASP A 218 -3.97 -25.18 3.39
CA ASP A 218 -5.11 -25.81 2.71
C ASP A 218 -6.36 -24.90 2.64
N ASP A 219 -6.43 -23.85 3.45
CA ASP A 219 -7.50 -22.85 3.37
C ASP A 219 -7.38 -21.96 2.11
N LEU A 220 -6.20 -21.99 1.47
CA LEU A 220 -5.91 -21.21 0.26
C LEU A 220 -6.31 -22.00 -1.00
N PRO A 221 -6.91 -21.35 -2.02
CA PRO A 221 -7.12 -21.98 -3.32
C PRO A 221 -5.83 -22.59 -3.91
N VAL A 222 -5.93 -23.66 -4.70
CA VAL A 222 -4.78 -24.35 -5.31
C VAL A 222 -3.91 -23.41 -6.14
N ASN A 223 -4.52 -22.42 -6.80
CA ASN A 223 -3.83 -21.45 -7.65
C ASN A 223 -3.59 -20.10 -6.96
N ASP A 224 -3.67 -20.06 -5.63
CA ASP A 224 -3.49 -18.83 -4.86
C ASP A 224 -2.01 -18.38 -4.87
N TYR A 225 -1.78 -17.08 -5.07
CA TYR A 225 -0.43 -16.53 -5.16
C TYR A 225 0.36 -16.69 -3.86
N HIS A 226 -0.27 -16.80 -2.70
CA HIS A 226 0.43 -17.04 -1.43
C HIS A 226 1.26 -18.32 -1.48
N ARG A 227 0.87 -19.32 -2.27
CA ARG A 227 1.53 -20.63 -2.31
C ARG A 227 2.98 -20.57 -2.81
N ILE A 228 3.39 -19.49 -3.49
CA ILE A 228 4.81 -19.30 -3.89
C ILE A 228 5.61 -18.47 -2.88
N PHE A 229 4.97 -17.86 -1.89
CA PHE A 229 5.64 -16.96 -0.95
C PHE A 229 6.35 -17.78 0.15
N PRO A 230 7.62 -17.46 0.48
CA PRO A 230 8.37 -18.19 1.50
C PRO A 230 7.64 -18.26 2.86
N ARG A 231 7.02 -17.16 3.30
CA ARG A 231 6.27 -17.09 4.57
C ARG A 231 5.08 -18.04 4.69
N PHE A 232 4.56 -18.52 3.55
CA PHE A 232 3.42 -19.44 3.47
C PHE A 232 3.83 -20.89 3.18
N GLN A 233 5.14 -21.18 3.05
CA GLN A 233 5.62 -22.56 2.92
C GLN A 233 5.40 -23.34 4.23
N PRO A 234 5.13 -24.66 4.19
CA PRO A 234 4.65 -25.41 5.34
C PRO A 234 5.45 -25.20 6.64
N GLU A 235 6.78 -25.25 6.57
CA GLU A 235 7.66 -25.08 7.72
C GLU A 235 7.57 -23.66 8.32
N ASN A 236 7.55 -22.64 7.46
CA ASN A 236 7.44 -21.25 7.88
C ASN A 236 6.03 -20.92 8.39
N PHE A 237 5.00 -21.46 7.73
CA PHE A 237 3.60 -21.23 8.09
C PHE A 237 3.32 -21.73 9.51
N ALA A 238 3.82 -22.91 9.88
CA ALA A 238 3.64 -23.50 11.21
C ALA A 238 4.22 -22.63 12.34
N VAL A 239 5.26 -21.85 12.05
CA VAL A 239 5.82 -20.86 13.00
C VAL A 239 5.00 -19.58 12.96
N ASN A 240 4.76 -19.03 11.76
CA ASN A 240 4.08 -17.75 11.56
C ASN A 240 2.64 -17.73 12.08
N VAL A 241 1.93 -18.86 12.05
CA VAL A 241 0.55 -18.95 12.56
C VAL A 241 0.48 -18.79 14.09
N GLN A 242 1.54 -19.12 14.82
CA GLN A 242 1.57 -18.96 16.28
C GLN A 242 1.51 -17.49 16.68
N LEU A 243 2.20 -16.62 15.93
CA LEU A 243 2.10 -15.17 16.08
C LEU A 243 0.65 -14.70 15.93
N VAL A 244 -0.04 -15.15 14.88
CA VAL A 244 -1.43 -14.77 14.59
C VAL A 244 -2.37 -15.19 15.71
N GLU A 245 -2.22 -16.40 16.26
CA GLU A 245 -3.06 -16.86 17.36
C GLU A 245 -2.85 -16.03 18.64
N LYS A 246 -1.62 -15.58 18.93
CA LYS A 246 -1.36 -14.65 20.05
C LYS A 246 -2.01 -13.28 19.83
N LEU A 247 -1.86 -12.70 18.63
CA LEU A 247 -2.48 -11.43 18.28
C LEU A 247 -4.01 -11.51 18.32
N LYS A 248 -4.59 -12.64 17.91
CA LYS A 248 -6.03 -12.90 17.98
C LYS A 248 -6.55 -12.99 19.42
N ALA A 249 -5.75 -13.53 20.34
CA ALA A 249 -6.09 -13.52 21.77
C ALA A 249 -6.17 -12.08 22.30
N ILE A 250 -5.20 -11.23 21.95
CA ILE A 250 -5.22 -9.80 22.30
C ILE A 250 -6.46 -9.11 21.70
N ALA A 251 -6.75 -9.34 20.42
CA ALA A 251 -7.92 -8.77 19.76
C ALA A 251 -9.23 -9.17 20.46
N THR A 252 -9.34 -10.44 20.87
CA THR A 252 -10.49 -10.97 21.61
C THR A 252 -10.65 -10.28 22.97
N GLN A 253 -9.57 -10.12 23.72
CA GLN A 253 -9.60 -9.41 25.02
C GLN A 253 -10.01 -7.94 24.87
N LYS A 254 -9.60 -7.29 23.76
CA LYS A 254 -10.02 -5.91 23.42
C LYS A 254 -11.43 -5.82 22.83
N GLY A 255 -12.09 -6.93 22.54
CA GLY A 255 -13.41 -6.94 21.92
C GLY A 255 -13.42 -6.44 20.47
N CYS A 256 -12.34 -6.65 19.72
CA CYS A 256 -12.20 -6.25 18.32
C CYS A 256 -11.78 -7.42 17.42
N THR A 257 -11.86 -7.26 16.10
CA THR A 257 -11.37 -8.28 15.16
C THR A 257 -9.85 -8.20 15.02
N PRO A 258 -9.16 -9.31 14.63
CA PRO A 258 -7.73 -9.28 14.35
C PRO A 258 -7.34 -8.22 13.29
N ALA A 259 -8.20 -8.01 12.29
CA ALA A 259 -7.98 -7.00 11.26
C ALA A 259 -8.02 -5.58 11.85
N GLN A 260 -8.99 -5.29 12.72
CA GLN A 260 -9.09 -4.01 13.41
C GLN A 260 -7.88 -3.76 14.33
N LEU A 261 -7.43 -4.79 15.07
CA LEU A 261 -6.22 -4.70 15.88
C LEU A 261 -4.99 -4.36 15.02
N ALA A 262 -4.79 -5.10 13.92
CA ALA A 262 -3.64 -4.91 13.03
C ALA A 262 -3.62 -3.52 12.39
N LEU A 263 -4.74 -3.06 11.84
CA LEU A 263 -4.83 -1.74 11.20
C LEU A 263 -4.66 -0.60 12.21
N SER A 264 -5.25 -0.74 13.39
CA SER A 264 -5.10 0.26 14.46
C SER A 264 -3.67 0.31 14.99
N TRP A 265 -2.99 -0.83 15.07
CA TRP A 265 -1.57 -0.87 15.43
C TRP A 265 -0.68 -0.14 14.44
N VAL A 266 -0.90 -0.31 13.13
CA VAL A 266 -0.15 0.44 12.09
C VAL A 266 -0.36 1.94 12.26
N LYS A 267 -1.61 2.39 12.46
CA LYS A 267 -1.92 3.81 12.68
C LYS A 267 -1.28 4.35 13.96
N ALA A 268 -1.30 3.57 15.04
CA ALA A 268 -0.74 3.94 16.34
C ALA A 268 0.77 4.19 16.28
N GLN A 269 1.51 3.58 15.34
CA GLN A 269 2.93 3.89 15.12
C GLN A 269 3.15 5.38 14.85
N SER A 270 2.23 6.05 14.15
CA SER A 270 2.30 7.49 13.83
C SER A 270 2.27 8.39 15.08
N THR A 271 1.86 7.85 16.23
CA THR A 271 1.79 8.58 17.50
C THR A 271 3.08 8.49 18.31
N LEU A 272 4.00 7.58 17.92
CA LEU A 272 5.26 7.40 18.61
C LEU A 272 6.26 8.51 18.21
N PRO A 273 7.21 8.86 19.09
CA PRO A 273 8.23 9.84 18.78
C PRO A 273 9.05 9.45 17.55
N ARG A 274 9.36 10.43 16.68
CA ARG A 274 10.16 10.27 15.45
C ARG A 274 9.56 9.29 14.43
N MET A 275 8.23 9.16 14.41
CA MET A 275 7.52 8.38 13.41
C MET A 275 6.81 9.27 12.40
N PRO A 276 6.77 8.87 11.11
CA PRO A 276 5.98 9.58 10.11
C PRO A 276 4.50 9.28 10.31
N VAL A 277 3.64 10.05 9.64
CA VAL A 277 2.25 9.63 9.45
C VAL A 277 2.24 8.35 8.63
N ILE A 278 1.54 7.32 9.11
CA ILE A 278 1.37 6.05 8.40
C ILE A 278 -0.10 5.83 8.08
N VAL A 279 -0.40 5.50 6.82
CA VAL A 279 -1.75 5.21 6.33
C VAL A 279 -1.80 3.76 5.81
N PRO A 280 -2.46 2.82 6.51
CA PRO A 280 -2.70 1.49 5.96
C PRO A 280 -3.67 1.52 4.78
N VAL A 281 -3.29 0.85 3.69
CA VAL A 281 -4.15 0.64 2.51
C VAL A 281 -4.63 -0.81 2.44
N ALA A 282 -5.66 -1.13 3.23
CA ALA A 282 -6.24 -2.46 3.26
C ALA A 282 -7.11 -2.68 2.00
N GLY A 283 -6.89 -3.79 1.28
CA GLY A 283 -7.77 -4.18 0.18
C GLY A 283 -9.10 -4.75 0.69
N ALA A 284 -10.21 -4.43 0.03
CA ALA A 284 -11.54 -4.96 0.36
C ALA A 284 -12.40 -5.14 -0.89
N ARG A 285 -13.31 -6.12 -0.88
CA ARG A 285 -14.28 -6.41 -1.95
C ARG A 285 -15.73 -6.43 -1.47
N SER A 286 -15.98 -6.01 -0.22
CA SER A 286 -17.33 -5.88 0.33
C SER A 286 -17.41 -4.65 1.23
N GLU A 287 -18.61 -4.08 1.33
CA GLU A 287 -18.87 -2.94 2.21
C GLU A 287 -18.66 -3.28 3.69
N GLU A 288 -18.97 -4.53 4.08
CA GLU A 288 -18.73 -5.03 5.43
C GLU A 288 -17.25 -4.95 5.80
N ARG A 289 -16.35 -5.42 4.92
CA ARG A 289 -14.91 -5.35 5.15
C ARG A 289 -14.39 -3.91 5.17
N ILE A 290 -14.99 -3.01 4.38
CA ILE A 290 -14.67 -1.58 4.47
C ILE A 290 -15.02 -1.04 5.86
N ARG A 291 -16.25 -1.29 6.34
CA ARG A 291 -16.70 -0.82 7.66
C ARG A 291 -15.87 -1.41 8.80
N GLU A 292 -15.57 -2.71 8.72
CA GLU A 292 -14.68 -3.38 9.66
C GLU A 292 -13.30 -2.70 9.69
N ASN A 293 -12.64 -2.56 8.54
CA ASN A 293 -11.29 -2.02 8.43
C ASN A 293 -11.18 -0.54 8.82
N ALA A 294 -12.25 0.24 8.64
CA ALA A 294 -12.28 1.66 9.01
C ALA A 294 -12.61 1.88 10.50
N THR A 295 -12.99 0.84 11.25
CA THR A 295 -13.29 0.97 12.67
C THR A 295 -12.00 1.10 13.46
N GLU A 296 -11.88 2.20 14.22
CA GLU A 296 -10.71 2.48 15.06
C GLU A 296 -10.76 1.71 16.38
N VAL A 297 -9.65 1.07 16.74
CA VAL A 297 -9.44 0.48 18.07
C VAL A 297 -8.42 1.32 18.80
N THR A 298 -8.79 1.85 19.97
CA THR A 298 -7.83 2.58 20.82
C THR A 298 -6.85 1.59 21.45
N LEU A 299 -5.56 1.77 21.18
CA LEU A 299 -4.47 1.00 21.78
C LEU A 299 -3.76 1.86 22.82
N SER A 300 -3.78 1.40 24.07
CA SER A 300 -3.04 2.00 25.16
C SER A 300 -1.54 1.70 25.05
N ALA A 301 -0.72 2.41 25.84
CA ALA A 301 0.71 2.11 25.93
C ALA A 301 0.99 0.69 26.43
N GLU A 302 0.09 0.11 27.24
CA GLU A 302 0.21 -1.29 27.68
C GLU A 302 -0.09 -2.26 26.52
N ASP A 303 -1.15 -2.00 25.74
CA ASP A 303 -1.47 -2.83 24.56
C ASP A 303 -0.30 -2.86 23.57
N LEU A 304 0.32 -1.69 23.31
CA LEU A 304 1.48 -1.61 22.43
C LEU A 304 2.70 -2.37 22.98
N ARG A 305 2.91 -2.36 24.30
CA ARG A 305 3.96 -3.17 24.94
C ARG A 305 3.69 -4.66 24.82
N GLU A 306 2.46 -5.09 25.09
CA GLU A 306 2.05 -6.50 24.99
C GLU A 306 2.21 -7.01 23.55
N ILE A 307 1.72 -6.24 22.56
CA ILE A 307 1.88 -6.56 21.15
C ILE A 307 3.38 -6.67 20.80
N LYS A 308 4.20 -5.71 21.23
CA LYS A 308 5.65 -5.77 20.97
C LYS A 308 6.28 -7.04 21.56
N ALA A 309 5.93 -7.41 22.80
CA ALA A 309 6.45 -8.63 23.42
C ALA A 309 6.07 -9.89 22.63
N VAL A 310 4.87 -9.91 22.04
CA VAL A 310 4.45 -10.98 21.11
C VAL A 310 5.30 -10.97 19.83
N LEU A 311 5.51 -9.82 19.20
CA LEU A 311 6.35 -9.73 18.00
C LEU A 311 7.79 -10.21 18.27
N ASP A 312 8.38 -9.79 19.40
CA ASP A 312 9.73 -10.17 19.80
C ASP A 312 9.87 -11.68 20.08
N SER A 313 8.80 -12.31 20.61
CA SER A 313 8.80 -13.74 20.97
C SER A 313 8.47 -14.66 19.80
N PHE A 314 7.80 -14.15 18.76
CA PHE A 314 7.35 -14.91 17.60
C PHE A 314 7.82 -14.23 16.30
N PRO A 315 9.14 -14.25 16.02
CA PRO A 315 9.68 -13.65 14.82
C PRO A 315 9.10 -14.34 13.56
N VAL A 316 8.82 -13.53 12.55
CA VAL A 316 8.31 -14.00 11.26
C VAL A 316 9.42 -14.68 10.48
N VAL A 317 9.16 -15.90 10.00
CA VAL A 317 10.12 -16.70 9.23
C VAL A 317 9.70 -16.81 7.76
N GLY A 318 10.71 -16.86 6.89
CA GLY A 318 10.54 -16.80 5.44
C GLY A 318 10.55 -15.36 4.90
N GLY A 319 11.12 -15.18 3.70
CA GLY A 319 11.18 -13.88 3.03
C GLY A 319 9.83 -13.33 2.58
N ARG A 320 9.74 -11.99 2.47
CA ARG A 320 8.57 -11.22 1.99
C ARG A 320 8.13 -11.63 0.58
N TYR A 321 9.09 -12.01 -0.24
CA TYR A 321 8.90 -12.39 -1.64
C TYR A 321 9.79 -13.60 -2.00
N PRO A 322 9.47 -14.34 -3.08
CA PRO A 322 10.40 -15.24 -3.73
C PRO A 322 11.71 -14.52 -4.10
N ALA A 323 12.84 -15.25 -4.14
CA ALA A 323 14.17 -14.67 -4.32
C ALA A 323 14.28 -13.74 -5.54
N GLU A 324 13.72 -14.14 -6.68
CA GLU A 324 13.73 -13.35 -7.92
C GLU A 324 13.01 -12.01 -7.73
N ALA A 325 11.80 -12.01 -7.15
CA ALA A 325 11.03 -10.79 -6.89
C ALA A 325 11.66 -9.94 -5.77
N ALA A 326 12.33 -10.54 -4.80
CA ALA A 326 13.04 -9.82 -3.74
C ALA A 326 14.17 -8.94 -4.30
N THR A 327 14.76 -9.29 -5.45
CA THR A 327 15.78 -8.45 -6.10
C THR A 327 15.26 -7.10 -6.59
N LEU A 328 13.94 -6.90 -6.65
CA LEU A 328 13.32 -5.63 -7.04
C LEU A 328 13.21 -4.64 -5.87
N LEU A 329 13.44 -5.10 -4.64
CA LEU A 329 13.38 -4.29 -3.42
C LEU A 329 14.78 -3.77 -3.09
N GLU A 330 14.85 -2.64 -2.39
CA GLU A 330 16.14 -2.14 -1.88
C GLU A 330 16.50 -2.67 -0.49
N TYR A 331 15.57 -3.35 0.20
CA TYR A 331 15.76 -3.98 1.51
C TYR A 331 14.85 -5.20 1.73
#